data_AF-A0AAN6FUQ3-F1
#
_entry.id   AF-A0AAN6FUQ3-F1
#
_cell.length_a   1.000
_cell.length_b   1.000
_cell.length_c   1.000
_cell.angle_alpha   90.00
_cell.angle_beta   90.00
_cell.angle_gamma   90.00
#
_symmetry.space_group_name_H-M   'P 1'
#
loop_
_entity.id
_entity.type
_entity.pdbx_description
1 polymer ?
#
loop_
_entity_poly.entity_id
_entity_poly.type
_entity_poly.pdbx_seq_one_letter_code
_entity_poly.pdbx_strand_id
1 'polypeptide(L)'
;MATMQTRQPTSKEQTIIDQVVSLYQCRPSEEAYSHYREDAVFHDPVSIAKGLKSIKSQFNGMPKLFERSDTQKLEVPDDQQQPNSIVLNLTQHYVFKGSSTPEKTLNSKITLKMDSNGMIEHHEEEWDHKPNKTGEDGFMGKIQEWRKVASAKMVEMGVSSDTKKI
;
A
#
# COMPACT_ATOMS: atom_id res chain seq x y z
N MET A 1 -7.90 21.81 1.07
CA MET A 1 -7.92 20.44 0.52
C MET A 1 -9.38 20.12 0.24
N ALA A 2 -9.80 19.95 -1.01
CA ALA A 2 -11.17 19.55 -1.30
C ALA A 2 -11.36 18.12 -0.79
N THR A 3 -12.15 17.95 0.29
CA THR A 3 -12.62 16.64 0.70
C THR A 3 -13.56 16.15 -0.40
N MET A 4 -13.07 15.26 -1.26
CA MET A 4 -13.94 14.58 -2.23
C MET A 4 -15.05 13.87 -1.44
N GLN A 5 -16.30 13.96 -1.92
CA GLN A 5 -17.39 13.24 -1.28
C GLN A 5 -17.11 11.74 -1.34
N THR A 6 -17.31 11.04 -0.23
CA THR A 6 -17.18 9.58 -0.19
C THR A 6 -18.49 8.94 -0.61
N ARG A 7 -18.43 7.87 -1.41
CA ARG A 7 -19.60 7.06 -1.79
C ARG A 7 -19.58 5.72 -1.05
N GLN A 8 -20.72 5.04 -1.04
CA GLN A 8 -20.75 3.62 -0.66
C GLN A 8 -20.44 2.75 -1.90
N PRO A 9 -19.53 1.78 -1.79
CA PRO A 9 -19.29 0.83 -2.86
C PRO A 9 -20.49 -0.11 -3.02
N THR A 10 -20.73 -0.59 -4.23
CA THR A 10 -21.68 -1.68 -4.47
C THR A 10 -21.21 -2.97 -3.80
N SER A 11 -22.08 -3.96 -3.60
CA SER A 11 -21.69 -5.23 -2.96
C SER A 11 -20.54 -5.94 -3.70
N LYS A 12 -20.48 -5.84 -5.04
CA LYS A 12 -19.39 -6.42 -5.83
C LYS A 12 -18.08 -5.67 -5.64
N GLU A 13 -18.12 -4.35 -5.65
CA GLU A 13 -16.94 -3.51 -5.38
C GLU A 13 -16.45 -3.74 -3.96
N GLN A 14 -17.34 -3.84 -2.98
CA GLN A 14 -17.00 -4.10 -1.58
C GLN A 14 -16.19 -5.41 -1.45
N THR A 15 -16.60 -6.49 -2.11
CA THR A 15 -15.82 -7.74 -2.11
C THR A 15 -14.41 -7.52 -2.66
N ILE A 16 -14.26 -6.83 -3.79
CA ILE A 16 -12.95 -6.55 -4.38
C ILE A 16 -12.11 -5.68 -3.44
N ILE A 17 -12.73 -4.67 -2.82
CA ILE A 17 -12.07 -3.76 -1.86
C ILE A 17 -11.56 -4.56 -0.66
N ASP A 18 -12.38 -5.41 -0.05
CA ASP A 18 -11.99 -6.22 1.11
C ASP A 18 -10.82 -7.15 0.77
N GLN A 19 -10.88 -7.79 -0.40
CA GLN A 19 -9.79 -8.63 -0.89
C GLN A 19 -8.50 -7.84 -1.13
N VAL A 20 -8.56 -6.68 -1.77
CA VAL A 20 -7.39 -5.83 -1.99
C VAL A 20 -6.83 -5.31 -0.67
N VAL A 21 -7.68 -4.85 0.24
CA VAL A 21 -7.27 -4.40 1.59
C VAL A 21 -6.60 -5.53 2.37
N SER A 22 -7.07 -6.78 2.22
CA SER A 22 -6.43 -7.95 2.86
C SER A 22 -4.98 -8.14 2.41
N LEU A 23 -4.66 -7.86 1.14
CA LEU A 23 -3.28 -7.91 0.63
C LEU A 23 -2.40 -6.89 1.37
N TYR A 24 -2.90 -5.66 1.54
CA TYR A 24 -2.22 -4.59 2.27
C TYR A 24 -2.05 -4.91 3.77
N GLN A 25 -2.99 -5.65 4.35
CA GLN A 25 -2.91 -6.15 5.74
C GLN A 25 -1.98 -7.35 5.93
N CYS A 26 -1.10 -7.64 4.96
CA CYS A 26 -0.19 -8.79 4.98
C CYS A 26 -0.93 -10.14 5.07
N ARG A 27 -2.13 -10.25 4.48
CA ARG A 27 -2.90 -11.50 4.38
C ARG A 27 -3.13 -11.88 2.91
N PRO A 28 -2.06 -12.18 2.16
CA PRO A 28 -2.21 -12.60 0.77
C PRO A 28 -2.99 -13.92 0.67
N SER A 29 -3.94 -14.00 -0.26
CA SER A 29 -4.78 -15.16 -0.50
C SER A 29 -4.98 -15.38 -2.00
N GLU A 30 -5.21 -16.63 -2.41
CA GLU A 30 -5.56 -16.94 -3.81
C GLU A 30 -6.89 -16.31 -4.21
N GLU A 31 -7.82 -16.16 -3.26
CA GLU A 31 -9.08 -15.45 -3.47
C GLU A 31 -8.84 -13.98 -3.85
N ALA A 32 -7.96 -13.28 -3.15
CA ALA A 32 -7.63 -11.89 -3.48
C ALA A 32 -6.98 -11.76 -4.86
N TYR A 33 -6.13 -12.73 -5.24
CA TYR A 33 -5.52 -12.76 -6.56
C TYR A 33 -6.49 -13.17 -7.67
N SER A 34 -7.58 -13.87 -7.36
CA SER A 34 -8.58 -14.27 -8.34
C SER A 34 -9.33 -13.09 -8.96
N HIS A 35 -9.28 -11.91 -8.33
CA HIS A 35 -9.86 -10.68 -8.86
C HIS A 35 -8.95 -9.94 -9.87
N TYR A 36 -7.71 -10.39 -10.08
CA TYR A 36 -6.76 -9.76 -11.00
C TYR A 36 -6.70 -10.48 -12.34
N ARG A 37 -6.55 -9.72 -13.42
CA ARG A 37 -6.24 -10.26 -14.74
C ARG A 37 -4.83 -10.89 -14.75
N GLU A 38 -4.61 -11.91 -15.59
CA GLU A 38 -3.30 -12.59 -15.67
C GLU A 38 -2.16 -11.65 -16.07
N ASP A 39 -2.44 -10.68 -16.94
CA ASP A 39 -1.55 -9.63 -17.42
C ASP A 39 -1.79 -8.28 -16.71
N ALA A 40 -2.47 -8.27 -15.55
CA ALA A 40 -2.70 -7.07 -14.78
C ALA A 40 -1.38 -6.37 -14.42
N VAL A 41 -1.41 -5.05 -14.35
CA VAL A 41 -0.24 -4.24 -13.98
C VAL A 41 -0.49 -3.59 -12.64
N PHE A 42 0.42 -3.80 -11.70
CA PHE A 42 0.49 -3.04 -10.46
C PHE A 42 1.59 -1.99 -10.58
N HIS A 43 1.24 -0.73 -10.29
CA HIS A 43 2.15 0.40 -10.34
C HIS A 43 2.10 1.13 -9.01
N ASP A 44 3.20 1.06 -8.27
CA ASP A 44 3.41 1.83 -7.06
C ASP A 44 4.51 2.90 -7.30
N PRO A 45 4.70 3.88 -6.39
CA PRO A 45 5.70 4.94 -6.56
C PRO A 45 7.15 4.44 -6.52
N VAL A 46 7.35 3.14 -6.44
CA VAL A 46 8.64 2.49 -6.27
C VAL A 46 8.85 1.36 -7.26
N SER A 47 7.81 0.64 -7.67
CA SER A 47 7.92 -0.51 -8.59
C SER A 47 6.75 -0.60 -9.56
N ILE A 48 7.00 -1.25 -10.69
CA ILE A 48 5.98 -1.65 -11.66
C ILE A 48 6.03 -3.17 -11.78
N ALA A 49 5.03 -3.85 -11.21
CA ALA A 49 4.86 -5.28 -11.34
C ALA A 49 3.90 -5.59 -12.49
N LYS A 50 4.45 -6.09 -13.60
CA LYS A 50 3.66 -6.51 -14.76
C LYS A 50 3.32 -8.00 -14.68
N GLY A 51 2.03 -8.32 -14.78
CA GLY A 51 1.49 -9.66 -14.72
C GLY A 51 1.24 -10.15 -13.29
N LEU A 52 0.24 -11.04 -13.16
CA LEU A 52 -0.23 -11.59 -11.89
C LEU A 52 0.88 -12.22 -11.06
N LYS A 53 1.84 -12.90 -11.70
CA LYS A 53 2.98 -13.50 -11.01
C LYS A 53 3.85 -12.47 -10.26
N SER A 54 4.09 -11.31 -10.88
CA SER A 54 4.88 -10.23 -10.30
C SER A 54 4.11 -9.57 -9.15
N ILE A 55 2.80 -9.35 -9.34
CA ILE A 55 1.88 -8.83 -8.32
C ILE A 55 1.87 -9.75 -7.09
N LYS A 56 1.65 -11.06 -7.31
CA LYS A 56 1.72 -12.08 -6.25
C LYS A 56 3.05 -12.03 -5.51
N SER A 57 4.17 -11.91 -6.24
CA SER A 57 5.51 -11.87 -5.62
C SER A 57 5.69 -10.67 -4.70
N GLN A 58 5.14 -9.51 -5.06
CA GLN A 58 5.23 -8.29 -4.26
C GLN A 58 4.40 -8.40 -2.97
N PHE A 59 3.12 -8.76 -3.08
CA PHE A 59 2.25 -8.89 -1.91
C PHE A 59 2.62 -10.09 -1.01
N ASN A 60 3.08 -11.21 -1.57
CA ASN A 60 3.61 -12.34 -0.79
C ASN A 60 4.93 -12.02 -0.07
N GLY A 61 5.64 -10.97 -0.51
CA GLY A 61 6.83 -10.46 0.16
C GLY A 61 6.50 -9.68 1.45
N MET A 62 5.33 -9.03 1.51
CA MET A 62 4.95 -8.16 2.63
C MET A 62 4.95 -8.89 4.00
N PRO A 63 4.32 -10.07 4.17
CA PRO A 63 4.32 -10.78 5.45
C PRO A 63 5.70 -11.25 5.91
N LYS A 64 6.70 -11.30 5.01
CA LYS A 64 8.08 -11.63 5.37
C LYS A 64 8.81 -10.43 5.98
N LEU A 65 8.38 -9.22 5.66
CA LEU A 65 9.04 -7.97 5.99
C LEU A 65 8.36 -7.22 7.14
N PHE A 66 7.04 -7.28 7.17
CA PHE A 66 6.19 -6.66 8.18
C PHE A 66 5.71 -7.70 9.20
N GLU A 67 5.72 -7.31 10.47
CA GLU A 67 5.20 -8.10 11.57
C GLU A 67 3.67 -8.03 11.59
N ARG A 68 3.14 -6.82 11.41
CA ARG A 68 1.72 -6.56 11.21
C ARG A 68 1.52 -5.34 10.32
N SER A 69 0.33 -5.26 9.74
CA SER A 69 -0.16 -4.09 9.04
C SER A 69 -1.63 -3.88 9.38
N ASP A 70 -1.96 -2.65 9.78
CA ASP A 70 -3.28 -2.28 10.28
C ASP A 70 -3.88 -1.15 9.45
N THR A 71 -5.07 -1.37 8.90
CA THR A 71 -5.81 -0.34 8.16
C THR A 71 -6.42 0.64 9.16
N GLN A 72 -5.92 1.88 9.20
CA GLN A 72 -6.45 2.92 10.09
C GLN A 72 -7.64 3.66 9.48
N LYS A 73 -7.64 3.83 8.16
CA LYS A 73 -8.71 4.53 7.44
C LYS A 73 -8.91 3.91 6.08
N LEU A 74 -10.17 3.73 5.69
CA LEU A 74 -10.58 3.31 4.37
C LEU A 74 -11.75 4.21 3.95
N GLU A 75 -11.57 4.95 2.86
CA GLU A 75 -12.61 5.77 2.24
C GLU A 75 -12.69 5.44 0.75
N VAL A 76 -13.88 5.52 0.17
CA VAL A 76 -14.12 5.32 -1.25
C VAL A 76 -14.57 6.66 -1.85
N PRO A 77 -13.66 7.46 -2.43
CA PRO A 77 -14.02 8.72 -3.08
C PRO A 77 -15.00 8.50 -4.24
N ASP A 78 -15.98 9.39 -4.37
CA ASP A 78 -16.81 9.51 -5.57
C ASP A 78 -15.99 10.23 -6.65
N ASP A 79 -15.17 9.46 -7.37
CA ASP A 79 -14.38 9.96 -8.48
C ASP A 79 -15.14 9.76 -9.80
N GLN A 80 -15.89 10.78 -10.20
CA GLN A 80 -16.65 10.75 -11.46
C GLN A 80 -15.76 10.82 -12.72
N GLN A 81 -14.46 11.07 -12.56
CA GLN A 81 -13.52 11.13 -13.69
C GLN A 81 -13.04 9.73 -14.10
N GLN A 82 -13.24 8.73 -13.26
CA GLN A 82 -12.83 7.34 -13.51
C GLN A 82 -14.00 6.36 -13.39
N PRO A 83 -14.96 6.36 -14.35
CA PRO A 83 -16.22 5.62 -14.23
C PRO A 83 -16.08 4.09 -14.14
N ASN A 84 -14.95 3.54 -14.62
CA ASN A 84 -14.68 2.10 -14.58
C ASN A 84 -13.60 1.73 -13.54
N SER A 85 -13.34 2.62 -12.59
CA SER A 85 -12.33 2.40 -11.56
C SER A 85 -12.94 2.45 -10.16
N ILE A 86 -12.39 1.64 -9.27
CA ILE A 86 -12.61 1.76 -7.83
C ILE A 86 -11.45 2.57 -7.27
N VAL A 87 -11.75 3.75 -6.74
CA VAL A 87 -10.75 4.61 -6.08
C VAL A 87 -10.90 4.45 -4.57
N LEU A 88 -9.78 4.28 -3.87
CA LEU A 88 -9.73 4.11 -2.42
C LEU A 88 -8.70 5.06 -1.83
N ASN A 89 -9.04 5.72 -0.74
CA ASN A 89 -8.07 6.34 0.14
C ASN A 89 -7.83 5.40 1.32
N LEU A 90 -6.62 4.86 1.39
CA LEU A 90 -6.22 3.88 2.38
C LEU A 90 -5.11 4.47 3.27
N THR A 91 -5.39 4.59 4.57
CA THR A 91 -4.36 4.85 5.57
C THR A 91 -3.94 3.53 6.19
N GLN A 92 -2.72 3.11 5.92
CA GLN A 92 -2.16 1.82 6.36
C GLN A 92 -0.99 2.05 7.31
N HIS A 93 -1.01 1.38 8.46
CA HIS A 93 0.04 1.43 9.45
C HIS A 93 0.85 0.13 9.44
N TYR A 94 2.11 0.22 9.06
CA TYR A 94 3.02 -0.91 8.93
C TYR A 94 3.99 -0.99 10.10
N VAL A 95 4.15 -2.20 10.64
CA VAL A 95 5.12 -2.51 11.69
C VAL A 95 6.12 -3.51 11.14
N PHE A 96 7.41 -3.18 11.13
CA PHE A 96 8.46 -4.01 10.54
C PHE A 96 8.94 -5.12 11.50
N LYS A 97 9.19 -6.35 11.02
CA LYS A 97 9.79 -7.41 11.87
C LYS A 97 11.20 -7.04 12.34
N GLY A 98 11.49 -7.20 13.64
CA GLY A 98 12.85 -7.10 14.22
C GLY A 98 12.93 -6.48 15.62
N SER A 99 14.12 -6.47 16.23
CA SER A 99 14.36 -6.08 17.64
C SER A 99 14.28 -4.58 17.95
N SER A 100 14.11 -3.72 16.94
CA SER A 100 13.90 -2.27 17.10
C SER A 100 12.83 -1.81 16.11
N THR A 101 11.71 -2.52 16.13
CA THR A 101 10.53 -2.48 15.25
C THR A 101 10.20 -1.07 14.76
N PRO A 102 10.74 -0.62 13.60
CA PRO A 102 10.29 0.65 13.06
C PRO A 102 8.81 0.51 12.68
N GLU A 103 8.06 1.58 12.85
CA GLU A 103 6.66 1.67 12.44
C GLU A 103 6.49 2.83 11.45
N LYS A 104 5.52 2.69 10.54
CA LYS A 104 5.25 3.71 9.54
C LYS A 104 3.80 3.71 9.12
N THR A 105 3.16 4.87 9.25
CA THR A 105 1.85 5.13 8.65
C THR A 105 2.02 5.72 7.26
N LEU A 106 1.28 5.17 6.29
CA LEU A 106 1.21 5.64 4.90
C LEU A 106 -0.24 5.96 4.55
N ASN A 107 -0.44 7.11 3.90
CA ASN A 107 -1.69 7.45 3.25
C ASN A 107 -1.53 7.18 1.77
N SER A 108 -2.24 6.20 1.22
CA SER A 108 -2.17 5.82 -0.18
C SER A 108 -3.50 6.11 -0.86
N LYS A 109 -3.45 6.67 -2.07
CA LYS A 109 -4.58 6.62 -3.01
C LYS A 109 -4.38 5.40 -3.88
N ILE A 110 -5.35 4.49 -3.87
CA ILE A 110 -5.36 3.27 -4.66
C ILE A 110 -6.42 3.42 -5.74
N THR A 111 -6.06 3.12 -6.97
CA THR A 111 -6.94 3.18 -8.14
C THR A 111 -6.94 1.81 -8.80
N LEU A 112 -8.07 1.11 -8.73
CA LEU A 112 -8.29 -0.19 -9.36
C LEU A 112 -9.11 0.01 -10.62
N LYS A 113 -8.47 -0.03 -11.78
CA LYS A 113 -9.17 0.00 -13.06
C LYS A 113 -9.69 -1.40 -13.39
N MET A 114 -10.98 -1.49 -13.69
CA MET A 114 -11.67 -2.74 -13.96
C MET A 114 -11.84 -2.94 -15.47
N ASP A 115 -11.67 -4.19 -15.93
CA ASP A 115 -11.99 -4.58 -17.29
C ASP A 115 -13.50 -4.81 -17.49
N SER A 116 -13.92 -5.07 -18.72
CA SER A 116 -15.30 -5.43 -19.08
C SER A 116 -15.90 -6.61 -18.31
N ASN A 117 -15.08 -7.56 -17.84
CA ASN A 117 -15.49 -8.72 -17.06
C ASN A 117 -15.51 -8.45 -15.55
N GLY A 118 -15.14 -7.24 -15.11
CA GLY A 118 -15.06 -6.87 -13.70
C GLY A 118 -13.82 -7.41 -12.99
N MET A 119 -12.73 -7.67 -13.73
CA MET A 119 -11.42 -8.04 -13.19
C MET A 119 -10.51 -6.80 -13.14
N ILE A 120 -9.58 -6.78 -12.19
CA ILE A 120 -8.60 -5.69 -12.07
C ILE A 120 -7.59 -5.81 -13.22
N GLU A 121 -7.60 -4.85 -14.15
CA GLU A 121 -6.61 -4.73 -15.23
C GLU A 121 -5.40 -3.89 -14.81
N HIS A 122 -5.63 -2.86 -13.99
CA HIS A 122 -4.59 -1.94 -13.54
C HIS A 122 -4.83 -1.59 -12.08
N HIS A 123 -3.79 -1.72 -11.27
CA HIS A 123 -3.80 -1.35 -9.86
C HIS A 123 -2.71 -0.32 -9.65
N GLU A 124 -3.10 0.94 -9.51
CA GLU A 124 -2.18 2.04 -9.25
C GLU A 124 -2.24 2.46 -7.78
N GLU A 125 -1.07 2.65 -7.16
CA GLU A 125 -0.92 3.17 -5.82
C GLU A 125 -0.10 4.46 -5.88
N GLU A 126 -0.61 5.51 -5.24
CA GLU A 126 0.05 6.81 -5.07
C GLU A 126 0.24 7.09 -3.58
N TRP A 127 1.49 7.15 -3.12
CA TRP A 127 1.80 7.46 -1.72
C TRP A 127 1.72 8.95 -1.45
N ASP A 128 1.01 9.33 -0.39
CA ASP A 128 0.81 10.72 0.05
C ASP A 128 0.19 11.60 -1.05
N HIS A 129 -0.59 10.99 -1.97
CA HIS A 129 -1.13 11.63 -3.18
C HIS A 129 -0.05 12.31 -4.06
N LYS A 130 1.20 11.83 -3.98
CA LYS A 130 2.29 12.32 -4.81
C LYS A 130 2.43 11.45 -6.05
N PRO A 131 2.64 12.05 -7.23
CA PRO A 131 2.76 11.31 -8.47
C PRO A 131 3.97 10.37 -8.43
N ASN A 132 3.78 9.17 -9.01
CA ASN A 132 4.78 8.11 -9.05
C ASN A 132 6.02 8.58 -9.82
N LYS A 133 7.12 8.80 -9.09
CA LYS A 133 8.46 8.93 -9.67
C LYS A 133 9.08 7.55 -9.63
N THR A 134 8.99 6.81 -10.73
CA THR A 134 9.57 5.47 -10.87
C THR A 134 11.05 5.53 -10.50
N GLY A 135 11.41 5.00 -9.33
CA GLY A 135 12.79 4.90 -8.86
C GLY A 135 13.28 3.48 -9.09
N GLU A 136 14.49 3.31 -9.62
CA GLU A 136 15.07 2.01 -9.97
C GLU A 136 15.23 1.05 -8.75
N ASP A 137 15.15 1.56 -7.52
CA ASP A 137 15.38 0.80 -6.28
C ASP A 137 14.19 -0.05 -5.78
N GLY A 138 12.97 0.09 -6.33
CA GLY A 138 11.84 -0.77 -5.96
C GLY A 138 11.30 -0.58 -4.52
N PHE A 139 10.14 -1.18 -4.23
CA PHE A 139 9.51 -1.16 -2.90
C PHE A 139 10.47 -1.53 -1.76
N MET A 140 11.36 -2.50 -2.02
CA MET A 140 12.38 -2.95 -1.08
C MET A 140 13.44 -1.89 -0.77
N GLY A 141 13.90 -1.14 -1.76
CA GLY A 141 14.91 -0.10 -1.57
C GLY A 141 14.37 1.06 -0.71
N LYS A 142 13.17 1.57 -1.01
CA LYS A 142 12.53 2.60 -0.14
C LYS A 142 12.26 2.09 1.26
N ILE A 143 11.91 0.81 1.42
CA ILE A 143 11.75 0.22 2.75
C ILE A 143 13.08 0.17 3.51
N GLN A 144 14.15 -0.23 2.84
CA GLN A 144 15.47 -0.26 3.48
C GLN A 144 15.89 1.15 3.90
N GLU A 145 15.64 2.16 3.06
CA GLU A 145 15.85 3.57 3.39
C GLU A 145 15.00 4.01 4.59
N TRP A 146 13.72 3.66 4.63
CA TRP A 146 12.85 3.96 5.78
C TRP A 146 13.30 3.28 7.07
N ARG A 147 13.73 2.01 6.99
CA ARG A 147 14.32 1.28 8.12
C ARG A 147 15.59 1.98 8.62
N LYS A 148 16.50 2.37 7.72
CA LYS A 148 17.70 3.14 8.07
C LYS A 148 17.36 4.45 8.77
N VAL A 149 16.48 5.27 8.18
CA VAL A 149 16.09 6.58 8.74
C VAL A 149 15.41 6.42 10.11
N ALA A 150 14.51 5.45 10.26
CA ALA A 150 13.84 5.18 11.53
C ALA A 150 14.86 4.72 12.60
N SER A 151 15.77 3.81 12.24
CA SER A 151 16.82 3.36 13.17
C SER A 151 17.76 4.50 13.60
N ALA A 152 18.14 5.39 12.68
CA ALA A 152 18.97 6.55 12.98
C ALA A 152 18.29 7.51 13.97
N LYS A 153 17.00 7.81 13.76
CA LYS A 153 16.22 8.63 14.69
C LYS A 153 16.13 8.03 16.09
N MET A 154 16.02 6.70 16.20
CA MET A 154 16.00 6.04 17.51
C MET A 154 17.35 6.12 18.24
N VAL A 155 18.47 5.96 17.50
CA VAL A 155 19.82 6.13 18.08
C VAL A 155 20.02 7.58 18.54
N GLU A 156 19.62 8.57 17.75
CA GLU A 156 19.72 9.99 18.12
C GLU A 156 18.91 10.33 19.38
N MET A 157 17.67 9.83 19.48
CA MET A 157 16.85 10.00 20.70
C MET A 157 17.47 9.29 21.91
N GLY A 158 18.07 8.11 21.72
CA GLY A 158 18.78 7.39 22.78
C GLY A 158 20.03 8.14 23.29
N VAL A 159 20.78 8.77 22.39
CA VAL A 159 21.98 9.56 22.74
C VAL A 159 21.62 10.91 23.39
N SER A 160 20.53 11.55 22.95
CA SER A 160 20.04 12.81 23.53
C SER A 160 19.56 12.65 24.98
N SER A 161 19.13 11.44 25.36
CA SER A 161 18.68 11.12 26.72
C SER A 161 19.82 11.05 27.75
N ASP A 162 21.07 10.91 27.31
CA ASP A 162 22.23 10.72 28.19
C ASP A 162 23.04 12.02 28.44
N THR A 163 22.74 13.12 27.75
CA THR A 163 23.44 14.40 27.94
C THR A 163 22.76 15.31 28.96
N LYS A 164 22.49 14.80 30.16
CA LYS A 164 22.27 15.64 31.35
C LYS A 164 23.03 15.08 32.55
N LYS A 165 24.35 15.17 32.49
CA LYS A 165 25.25 15.28 33.66
C LYS A 165 26.67 15.60 33.21
N ILE A 166 26.95 16.88 32.99
CA ILE A 166 28.16 17.55 33.49
C ILE A 166 27.76 18.98 33.84
#